data_AF-A0A661BKN2-F1
#
_entry.id   AF-A0A661BKN2-F1
#
_cell.length_a   1.000
_cell.length_b   1.000
_cell.length_c   1.000
_cell.angle_alpha   90.00
_cell.angle_beta   90.00
_cell.angle_gamma   90.00
#
_symmetry.space_group_name_H-M   'P 1'
#
loop_
_entity.id
_entity.type
_entity.pdbx_description
1 polymer ?
#
loop_
_entity_poly.entity_id
_entity_poly.type
_entity_poly.pdbx_seq_one_letter_code
_entity_poly.pdbx_strand_id
1 'polypeptide(L)'
;MRKTFRRTVVFIVSTSAIALAAVWVLPTLIPVDTVRSTLEDRLSAATGQPVRLEHVSFRLLPKPQLAVGTVQVGGDSERPLVRLTGAYANAALGEILSGQLRLRVLGADRAVVRSETLAALQAANSSQDKGAGDSVPLERIRVGHLTVITANEQRAGPYSLDARFNDSGRFAGLTLQRLDKSLSLVLEPKKKTLQFSARAKRWVPSLGYSGPTIDTLVATGTWASGELRIDDLRLS
;
A
#
# COMPACT_ATOMS: atom_id res chain seq x y z
N MET A 1 -56.26 -15.63 -10.56
CA MET A 1 -54.79 -15.52 -10.71
C MET A 1 -54.09 -14.64 -9.65
N ARG A 2 -54.56 -14.55 -8.38
CA ARG A 2 -53.94 -13.71 -7.31
C ARG A 2 -53.13 -14.47 -6.26
N LYS A 3 -53.22 -15.81 -6.20
CA LYS A 3 -52.61 -16.63 -5.13
C LYS A 3 -51.14 -17.00 -5.37
N THR A 4 -50.68 -17.09 -6.62
CA THR A 4 -49.29 -17.43 -6.97
C THR A 4 -48.34 -16.25 -6.77
N PHE A 5 -48.77 -15.03 -7.07
CA PHE A 5 -47.95 -13.82 -6.94
C PHE A 5 -47.57 -13.49 -5.48
N ARG A 6 -48.48 -13.73 -4.52
CA ARG A 6 -48.21 -13.56 -3.09
C ARG A 6 -47.16 -14.54 -2.55
N ARG A 7 -47.10 -15.77 -3.09
CA ARG A 7 -46.10 -16.76 -2.69
C ARG A 7 -44.71 -16.38 -3.21
N THR A 8 -44.57 -15.94 -4.45
CA THR A 8 -43.27 -15.54 -5.01
C THR A 8 -42.68 -14.32 -4.31
N VAL A 9 -43.52 -13.32 -3.97
CA VAL A 9 -43.05 -12.14 -3.21
C VAL A 9 -42.61 -12.50 -1.80
N VAL A 10 -43.32 -13.39 -1.11
CA VAL A 10 -42.91 -13.88 0.23
C VAL A 10 -41.63 -14.71 0.16
N PHE A 11 -41.43 -15.51 -0.88
CA PHE A 11 -40.17 -16.23 -1.10
C PHE A 11 -39.00 -15.28 -1.38
N ILE A 12 -39.17 -14.25 -2.21
CA ILE A 12 -38.12 -13.27 -2.52
C ILE A 12 -37.74 -12.44 -1.28
N VAL A 13 -38.73 -12.03 -0.48
CA VAL A 13 -38.50 -11.28 0.77
C VAL A 13 -37.86 -12.17 1.83
N SER A 14 -38.27 -13.44 1.95
CA SER A 14 -37.68 -14.39 2.90
C SER A 14 -36.25 -14.78 2.52
N THR A 15 -35.97 -15.06 1.24
CA THR A 15 -34.62 -15.34 0.75
C THR A 15 -33.71 -14.12 0.88
N SER A 16 -34.22 -12.91 0.62
CA SER A 16 -33.45 -11.67 0.84
C SER A 16 -33.19 -11.39 2.32
N ALA A 17 -34.15 -11.67 3.21
CA ALA A 17 -33.97 -11.52 4.65
C ALA A 17 -32.94 -12.54 5.20
N ILE A 18 -32.95 -13.78 4.71
CA ILE A 18 -31.97 -14.81 5.07
C ILE A 18 -30.58 -14.45 4.50
N ALA A 19 -30.50 -13.90 3.28
CA ALA A 19 -29.25 -13.43 2.71
C ALA A 19 -28.68 -12.22 3.47
N LEU A 20 -29.52 -11.26 3.87
CA LEU A 20 -29.10 -10.13 4.71
C LEU A 20 -28.68 -10.58 6.12
N ALA A 21 -29.42 -11.50 6.73
CA ALA A 21 -29.07 -12.07 8.03
C ALA A 21 -27.75 -12.86 7.94
N ALA A 22 -27.53 -13.63 6.87
CA ALA A 22 -26.27 -14.31 6.62
C ALA A 22 -25.11 -13.31 6.48
N VAL A 23 -25.28 -12.20 5.74
CA VAL A 23 -24.28 -11.13 5.62
C VAL A 23 -23.96 -10.47 6.96
N TRP A 24 -24.90 -10.43 7.90
CA TRP A 24 -24.70 -9.89 9.25
C TRP A 24 -24.09 -10.89 10.24
N VAL A 25 -24.37 -12.19 10.10
CA VAL A 25 -23.90 -13.24 11.02
C VAL A 25 -22.57 -13.84 10.58
N LEU A 26 -22.30 -13.92 9.27
CA LEU A 26 -21.05 -14.46 8.70
C LEU A 26 -19.74 -13.83 9.27
N PRO A 27 -19.65 -12.52 9.55
CA PRO A 27 -18.44 -11.93 10.15
C PRO A 27 -18.10 -12.48 11.54
N THR A 28 -19.09 -13.00 12.28
CA THR A 28 -18.92 -13.52 13.65
C THR A 28 -18.48 -14.99 13.70
N LEU A 29 -18.59 -15.71 12.58
CA LEU A 29 -18.28 -17.14 12.49
C LEU A 29 -16.88 -17.42 11.90
N ILE A 30 -16.20 -16.41 11.36
CA ILE A 30 -14.82 -16.53 10.89
C ILE A 30 -13.91 -16.32 12.10
N PRO A 31 -13.09 -17.31 12.53
CA PRO A 31 -12.11 -17.10 13.59
C PRO A 31 -11.03 -16.14 13.09
N VAL A 32 -11.29 -14.85 13.31
CA VAL A 32 -10.46 -13.72 12.86
C VAL A 32 -9.01 -13.88 13.35
N ASP A 33 -8.82 -14.47 14.53
CA ASP A 33 -7.51 -14.72 15.11
C ASP A 33 -6.69 -15.78 14.32
N THR A 34 -7.34 -16.82 13.80
CA THR A 34 -6.67 -17.84 12.97
C THR A 34 -6.32 -17.29 11.60
N VAL A 35 -7.18 -16.44 11.03
CA VAL A 35 -6.90 -15.74 9.77
C VAL A 35 -5.75 -14.76 9.95
N ARG A 36 -5.73 -14.05 11.08
CA ARG A 36 -4.65 -13.13 11.46
C ARG A 36 -3.31 -13.87 11.56
N SER A 37 -3.22 -14.95 12.34
CA SER A 37 -1.94 -15.67 12.51
C SER A 37 -1.43 -16.24 11.19
N THR A 38 -2.32 -16.83 10.38
CA THR A 38 -1.96 -17.36 9.05
C THR A 38 -1.46 -16.25 8.11
N LEU A 39 -2.05 -15.05 8.18
CA LEU A 39 -1.59 -13.89 7.41
C LEU A 39 -0.26 -13.36 7.93
N GLU A 40 -0.07 -13.28 9.26
CA GLU A 40 1.21 -12.88 9.88
C GLU A 40 2.33 -13.82 9.44
N ASP A 41 2.13 -15.14 9.48
CA ASP A 41 3.13 -16.13 9.08
C ASP A 41 3.48 -16.02 7.58
N ARG A 42 2.47 -15.91 6.72
CA ARG A 42 2.69 -15.77 5.26
C ARG A 42 3.35 -14.46 4.90
N LEU A 43 2.94 -13.35 5.52
CA LEU A 43 3.55 -12.04 5.28
C LEU A 43 4.97 -12.00 5.85
N SER A 44 5.23 -12.65 6.98
CA SER A 44 6.57 -12.72 7.56
C SER A 44 7.51 -13.55 6.69
N ALA A 45 7.03 -14.68 6.17
CA ALA A 45 7.77 -15.50 5.21
C ALA A 45 8.06 -14.75 3.90
N ALA A 46 7.06 -14.01 3.38
CA ALA A 46 7.21 -13.25 2.14
C ALA A 46 8.11 -12.01 2.28
N THR A 47 8.12 -11.36 3.44
CA THR A 47 8.91 -10.14 3.68
C THR A 47 10.29 -10.42 4.31
N GLY A 48 10.52 -11.64 4.81
CA GLY A 48 11.71 -11.99 5.56
C GLY A 48 11.82 -11.25 6.92
N GLN A 49 10.74 -10.62 7.37
CA GLN A 49 10.69 -9.83 8.61
C GLN A 49 9.45 -10.17 9.43
N PRO A 50 9.49 -10.07 10.77
CA PRO A 50 8.31 -10.31 11.58
C PRO A 50 7.22 -9.27 11.27
N VAL A 51 6.05 -9.74 10.88
CA VAL A 51 4.86 -8.92 10.63
C VAL A 51 3.87 -9.11 11.77
N ARG A 52 3.38 -8.01 12.35
CA ARG A 52 2.32 -8.02 13.37
C ARG A 52 1.12 -7.22 12.87
N LEU A 53 -0.06 -7.82 12.92
CA LEU A 53 -1.33 -7.22 12.54
C LEU A 53 -2.15 -7.01 13.82
N GLU A 54 -2.63 -5.81 14.14
CA GLU A 54 -3.42 -5.64 15.39
C GLU A 54 -4.83 -6.18 15.29
N HIS A 55 -5.57 -5.75 14.26
CA HIS A 55 -6.96 -6.12 14.06
C HIS A 55 -7.21 -6.34 12.57
N VAL A 56 -7.91 -7.42 12.24
CA VAL A 56 -8.28 -7.77 10.86
C VAL A 56 -9.80 -7.75 10.78
N SER A 57 -10.36 -7.00 9.84
CA SER A 57 -11.79 -6.91 9.63
C SER A 57 -12.11 -7.04 8.15
N PHE A 58 -13.14 -7.81 7.83
CA PHE A 58 -13.67 -7.89 6.47
C PHE A 58 -14.86 -6.94 6.32
N ARG A 59 -14.80 -6.07 5.32
CA ARG A 59 -15.91 -5.21 4.92
C ARG A 59 -16.43 -5.67 3.58
N LEU A 60 -17.69 -6.06 3.50
CA LEU A 60 -18.31 -6.60 2.28
C LEU A 60 -18.95 -5.51 1.41
N LEU A 61 -19.32 -4.36 1.99
CA LEU A 61 -20.05 -3.29 1.30
C LEU A 61 -19.35 -1.94 1.50
N PRO A 62 -19.32 -1.05 0.48
CA PRO A 62 -19.85 -1.23 -0.89
C PRO A 62 -18.94 -2.08 -1.82
N LYS A 63 -17.69 -2.35 -1.43
CA LYS A 63 -16.78 -3.29 -2.11
C LYS A 63 -16.14 -4.21 -1.07
N PRO A 64 -15.89 -5.49 -1.41
CA PRO A 64 -15.16 -6.39 -0.55
C PRO A 64 -13.75 -5.88 -0.30
N GLN A 65 -13.41 -5.70 0.97
CA GLN A 65 -12.14 -5.16 1.43
C GLN A 65 -11.71 -5.89 2.70
N LEU A 66 -10.43 -6.27 2.72
CA LEU A 66 -9.74 -6.68 3.94
C LEU A 66 -9.13 -5.43 4.57
N ALA A 67 -9.71 -4.96 5.67
CA ALA A 67 -9.19 -3.83 6.43
C ALA A 67 -8.36 -4.35 7.60
N VAL A 68 -7.10 -3.94 7.66
CA VAL A 68 -6.19 -4.26 8.75
C VAL A 68 -5.87 -2.98 9.52
N GLY A 69 -6.20 -2.94 10.81
CA GLY A 69 -6.07 -1.75 11.65
C GLY A 69 -4.64 -1.20 11.65
N THR A 70 -3.71 -1.95 12.23
CA THR A 70 -2.28 -1.58 12.27
C THR A 70 -1.46 -2.76 11.77
N VAL A 71 -0.53 -2.49 10.87
CA VAL A 71 0.48 -3.45 10.39
C VAL A 71 1.85 -2.95 10.83
N GLN A 72 2.61 -3.77 11.51
CA GLN A 72 4.00 -3.50 11.88
C GLN A 72 4.88 -4.52 11.19
N VAL A 73 5.95 -4.07 10.53
CA VAL A 73 6.91 -4.95 9.85
C VAL A 73 8.30 -4.64 10.38
N GLY A 74 8.98 -5.67 10.89
CA GLY A 74 10.36 -5.63 11.35
C GLY A 74 10.61 -4.73 12.57
N GLY A 75 11.80 -4.85 13.15
CA GLY A 75 12.18 -4.14 14.38
C GLY A 75 11.49 -4.66 15.64
N ASP A 76 11.67 -3.94 16.75
CA ASP A 76 11.00 -4.23 18.01
C ASP A 76 9.61 -3.61 18.08
N SER A 77 8.76 -4.12 18.99
CA SER A 77 7.39 -3.60 19.21
C SER A 77 7.34 -2.08 19.45
N GLU A 78 8.40 -1.52 20.06
CA GLU A 78 8.53 -0.09 20.34
C GLU A 78 9.11 0.71 19.17
N ARG A 79 9.87 0.06 18.28
CA ARG A 79 10.57 0.68 17.14
C ARG A 79 10.42 -0.16 15.87
N PRO A 80 9.20 -0.26 15.31
CA PRO A 80 9.00 -0.98 14.07
C PRO A 80 9.70 -0.26 12.90
N LEU A 81 10.21 -1.02 11.94
CA LEU A 81 10.82 -0.46 10.72
C LEU A 81 9.76 0.17 9.82
N VAL A 82 8.62 -0.51 9.67
CA VAL A 82 7.43 0.02 9.01
C VAL A 82 6.23 -0.14 9.92
N ARG A 83 5.47 0.95 10.10
CA ARG A 83 4.15 0.94 10.74
C ARG A 83 3.12 1.53 9.79
N LEU A 84 2.14 0.72 9.37
CA LEU A 84 0.98 1.16 8.62
C LEU A 84 -0.22 1.23 9.56
N THR A 85 -1.02 2.28 9.45
CA THR A 85 -2.27 2.44 10.21
C THR A 85 -3.40 2.72 9.24
N GLY A 86 -4.55 2.08 9.45
CA GLY A 86 -5.66 2.04 8.51
C GLY A 86 -5.26 1.33 7.21
N ALA A 87 -4.53 0.22 7.32
CA ALA A 87 -4.13 -0.54 6.15
C ALA A 87 -5.35 -1.26 5.56
N TYR A 88 -5.42 -1.35 4.25
CA TYR A 88 -6.49 -2.08 3.59
C TYR A 88 -6.00 -2.72 2.31
N ALA A 89 -6.60 -3.85 1.99
CA ALA A 89 -6.35 -4.58 0.77
C ALA A 89 -7.69 -4.89 0.09
N ASN A 90 -7.83 -4.46 -1.16
CA ASN A 90 -9.00 -4.81 -1.96
C ASN A 90 -8.69 -6.09 -2.74
N ALA A 91 -9.53 -7.10 -2.59
CA ALA A 91 -9.49 -8.35 -3.35
C ALA A 91 -10.86 -8.61 -3.96
N ALA A 92 -10.92 -9.17 -5.17
CA ALA A 92 -12.21 -9.47 -5.78
C ALA A 92 -12.85 -10.69 -5.08
N LEU A 93 -14.14 -10.61 -4.74
CA LEU A 93 -14.87 -11.71 -4.09
C LEU A 93 -14.78 -13.03 -4.88
N GLY A 94 -14.92 -12.96 -6.21
CA GLY A 94 -14.80 -14.15 -7.06
C GLY A 94 -13.42 -14.80 -7.04
N GLU A 95 -12.37 -14.02 -6.82
CA GLU A 95 -10.97 -14.45 -6.72
C GLU A 95 -10.68 -15.08 -5.35
N ILE A 96 -11.25 -14.53 -4.28
CA ILE A 96 -11.19 -15.14 -2.94
C ILE A 96 -11.91 -16.49 -2.94
N LEU A 97 -13.11 -16.56 -3.53
CA LEU A 97 -13.92 -17.78 -3.60
C LEU A 97 -13.33 -18.85 -4.51
N SER A 98 -12.53 -18.46 -5.53
CA SER A 98 -11.82 -19.39 -6.41
C SER A 98 -10.43 -19.80 -5.88
N GLY A 99 -10.02 -19.29 -4.71
CA GLY A 99 -8.71 -19.55 -4.12
C GLY A 99 -7.54 -18.80 -4.76
N GLN A 100 -7.80 -17.91 -5.72
CA GLN A 100 -6.80 -17.10 -6.41
C GLN A 100 -6.73 -15.71 -5.79
N LEU A 101 -6.06 -15.55 -4.64
CA LEU A 101 -5.96 -14.26 -3.97
C LEU A 101 -5.17 -13.23 -4.82
N ARG A 102 -5.88 -12.32 -5.50
CA ARG A 102 -5.27 -11.16 -6.17
C ARG A 102 -5.54 -9.89 -5.40
N LEU A 103 -4.49 -9.16 -5.06
CA LEU A 103 -4.58 -7.92 -4.28
C LEU A 103 -4.54 -6.73 -5.22
N ARG A 104 -5.69 -6.18 -5.62
CA ARG A 104 -5.72 -5.08 -6.58
C ARG A 104 -5.13 -3.79 -6.01
N VAL A 105 -5.56 -3.42 -4.81
CA VAL A 105 -5.13 -2.19 -4.16
C VAL A 105 -4.66 -2.49 -2.76
N LEU A 106 -3.41 -2.13 -2.45
CA LEU A 106 -2.92 -1.99 -1.09
C LEU A 106 -2.95 -0.51 -0.71
N GLY A 107 -3.61 -0.19 0.39
CA GLY A 107 -3.75 1.16 0.89
C GLY A 107 -3.35 1.27 2.35
N ALA A 108 -2.90 2.44 2.77
CA ALA A 108 -2.80 2.80 4.18
C ALA A 108 -3.12 4.29 4.37
N ASP A 109 -3.86 4.63 5.42
CA ASP A 109 -4.15 6.02 5.74
C ASP A 109 -2.90 6.76 6.22
N ARG A 110 -2.13 6.08 7.09
CA ARG A 110 -0.85 6.55 7.64
C ARG A 110 0.20 5.47 7.49
N ALA A 111 1.40 5.87 7.11
CA ALA A 111 2.58 5.00 7.15
C ALA A 111 3.73 5.74 7.80
N VAL A 112 4.45 5.06 8.67
CA VAL A 112 5.73 5.50 9.22
C VAL A 112 6.77 4.51 8.75
N VAL A 113 7.75 4.98 7.99
CA VAL A 113 8.82 4.16 7.45
C VAL A 113 10.13 4.72 7.97
N ARG A 114 10.97 3.87 8.56
CA ARG A 114 12.31 4.27 8.96
C ARG A 114 13.32 4.06 7.84
N SER A 115 14.36 4.88 7.73
CA SER A 115 15.33 4.83 6.63
C SER A 115 16.07 3.50 6.52
N GLU A 116 16.23 2.78 7.64
CA GLU A 116 16.85 1.45 7.69
C GLU A 116 16.06 0.41 6.88
N THR A 117 14.76 0.66 6.68
CA THR A 117 13.90 -0.15 5.81
C THR A 117 14.41 -0.15 4.37
N LEU A 118 14.96 0.96 3.87
CA LEU A 118 15.46 1.04 2.50
C LEU A 118 16.69 0.13 2.30
N ALA A 119 17.55 0.04 3.30
CA ALA A 119 18.69 -0.88 3.28
C ALA A 119 18.21 -2.35 3.35
N ALA A 120 17.23 -2.64 4.21
CA ALA A 120 16.64 -3.98 4.31
C ALA A 120 15.95 -4.43 3.00
N LEU A 121 15.22 -3.53 2.33
CA LEU A 121 14.57 -3.79 1.04
C LEU A 121 15.59 -4.01 -0.09
N GLN A 122 16.70 -3.26 -0.11
CA GLN A 122 17.77 -3.47 -1.08
C GLN A 122 18.47 -4.83 -0.87
N ALA A 123 18.73 -5.22 0.37
CA ALA A 123 19.31 -6.52 0.70
C ALA A 123 18.38 -7.69 0.32
N ALA A 124 17.07 -7.54 0.58
CA ALA A 124 16.06 -8.53 0.20
C ALA A 124 15.96 -8.69 -1.32
N ASN A 125 15.90 -7.59 -2.08
CA ASN A 125 15.84 -7.64 -3.55
C ASN A 125 17.12 -8.24 -4.17
N SER A 126 18.28 -8.01 -3.57
CA SER A 126 19.56 -8.59 -4.04
C SER A 126 19.65 -10.10 -3.82
N SER A 127 18.82 -10.64 -2.93
CA SER A 127 18.76 -12.08 -2.61
C SER A 127 17.74 -12.84 -3.48
N GLN A 128 16.97 -12.11 -4.29
CA GLN A 128 15.80 -12.62 -5.03
C GLN A 128 16.14 -13.20 -6.41
N ASP A 129 17.34 -13.75 -6.57
CA ASP A 129 17.75 -14.53 -7.76
C ASP A 129 17.43 -16.03 -7.60
N LYS A 130 16.73 -16.43 -6.52
CA LYS A 130 16.26 -17.80 -6.30
C LYS A 130 14.77 -17.82 -5.98
N GLY A 131 13.95 -18.01 -7.02
CA GLY A 131 12.56 -18.43 -6.91
C GLY A 131 11.53 -17.30 -7.00
N ALA A 132 11.35 -16.74 -8.21
CA ALA A 132 10.15 -15.99 -8.56
C ALA A 132 8.94 -16.95 -8.68
N GLY A 133 8.45 -17.46 -7.56
CA GLY A 133 7.21 -18.23 -7.45
C GLY A 133 6.12 -17.37 -6.81
N ASP A 134 5.04 -17.13 -7.55
CA ASP A 134 3.80 -16.45 -7.13
C ASP A 134 3.97 -15.05 -6.48
N SER A 135 4.36 -14.07 -7.30
CA SER A 135 4.13 -12.67 -6.94
C SER A 135 2.63 -12.40 -6.97
N VAL A 136 2.04 -12.07 -5.82
CA VAL A 136 0.64 -11.64 -5.74
C VAL A 136 0.47 -10.43 -6.68
N PRO A 137 -0.39 -10.50 -7.70
CA PRO A 137 -0.54 -9.40 -8.65
C PRO A 137 -1.11 -8.20 -7.90
N LEU A 138 -0.29 -7.15 -7.85
CA LEU A 138 -0.58 -5.88 -7.20
C LEU A 138 -0.74 -4.82 -8.26
N GLU A 139 -1.88 -4.11 -8.31
CA GLU A 139 -2.10 -3.05 -9.32
C GLU A 139 -1.71 -1.67 -8.77
N ARG A 140 -1.92 -1.44 -7.47
CA ARG A 140 -1.70 -0.12 -6.88
C ARG A 140 -1.36 -0.16 -5.39
N ILE A 141 -0.41 0.68 -4.98
CA ILE A 141 -0.12 1.01 -3.58
C ILE A 141 -0.49 2.47 -3.35
N ARG A 142 -1.27 2.75 -2.30
CA ARG A 142 -1.60 4.12 -1.88
C ARG A 142 -1.28 4.34 -0.42
N VAL A 143 -0.64 5.46 -0.12
CA VAL A 143 -0.47 5.93 1.25
C VAL A 143 -0.91 7.38 1.33
N GLY A 144 -1.83 7.68 2.24
CA GLY A 144 -2.32 9.06 2.45
C GLY A 144 -1.31 9.94 3.17
N HIS A 145 -0.73 9.44 4.25
CA HIS A 145 0.18 10.17 5.13
C HIS A 145 1.42 9.32 5.45
N LEU A 146 2.38 9.33 4.54
CA LEU A 146 3.70 8.73 4.71
C LEU A 146 4.63 9.70 5.45
N THR A 147 5.16 9.26 6.58
CA THR A 147 6.25 9.94 7.29
C THR A 147 7.48 9.06 7.22
N VAL A 148 8.60 9.64 6.81
CA VAL A 148 9.89 8.97 6.81
C VAL A 148 10.67 9.41 8.04
N ILE A 149 11.16 8.47 8.84
CA ILE A 149 12.03 8.73 9.98
C ILE A 149 13.46 8.38 9.57
N THR A 150 14.40 9.31 9.66
CA THR A 150 15.80 9.05 9.38
C THR A 150 16.49 8.39 10.57
N ALA A 151 17.71 7.86 10.37
CA ALA A 151 18.56 7.34 11.44
C ALA A 151 18.80 8.34 12.57
N ASN A 152 18.73 9.65 12.29
CA ASN A 152 18.86 10.73 13.28
C ASN A 152 17.51 11.11 13.93
N GLU A 153 16.49 10.25 13.82
CA GLU A 153 15.11 10.47 14.31
C GLU A 153 14.40 11.71 13.72
N GLN A 154 14.92 12.25 12.61
CA GLN A 154 14.29 13.37 11.93
C GLN A 154 13.14 12.88 11.08
N ARG A 155 12.04 13.65 11.11
CA ARG A 155 10.80 13.30 10.41
C ARG A 155 10.67 14.11 9.14
N ALA A 156 10.59 13.41 8.02
CA ALA A 156 10.29 13.97 6.71
C ALA A 156 8.85 13.64 6.30
N GLY A 157 8.16 14.64 5.73
CA GLY A 157 6.76 14.53 5.30
C GLY A 157 5.84 15.52 6.01
N PRO A 158 4.54 15.19 6.14
CA PRO A 158 3.88 14.02 5.58
C PRO A 158 3.79 14.07 4.04
N TYR A 159 3.88 12.91 3.40
CA TYR A 159 3.73 12.72 1.95
C TYR A 159 2.51 11.85 1.63
N SER A 160 1.91 12.05 0.47
CA SER A 160 1.06 11.07 -0.19
C SER A 160 1.90 10.30 -1.20
N LEU A 161 1.75 8.97 -1.21
CA LEU A 161 2.39 8.05 -2.15
C LEU A 161 1.31 7.33 -2.95
N ASP A 162 1.49 7.28 -4.26
CA ASP A 162 0.69 6.47 -5.17
C ASP A 162 1.63 5.75 -6.14
N ALA A 163 1.81 4.44 -5.95
CA ALA A 163 2.57 3.60 -6.87
C ALA A 163 1.61 2.72 -7.66
N ARG A 164 1.84 2.61 -8.97
CA ARG A 164 1.01 1.88 -9.91
C ARG A 164 1.85 0.80 -10.57
N PHE A 165 1.22 -0.33 -10.82
CA PHE A 165 1.76 -1.47 -11.51
C PHE A 165 0.76 -1.92 -12.57
N ASN A 166 1.24 -2.57 -13.63
CA ASN A 166 0.37 -3.12 -14.67
C ASN A 166 -0.07 -4.55 -14.34
N ASP A 167 -0.91 -5.13 -15.19
CA ASP A 167 -1.44 -6.50 -15.02
C ASP A 167 -0.35 -7.60 -14.95
N SER A 168 0.87 -7.30 -15.42
CA SER A 168 2.03 -8.17 -15.29
C SER A 168 2.84 -7.95 -14.01
N GLY A 169 2.33 -7.16 -13.06
CA GLY A 169 3.01 -6.80 -11.82
C GLY A 169 4.22 -5.88 -12.00
N ARG A 170 4.46 -5.38 -13.23
CA ARG A 170 5.60 -4.49 -13.51
C ARG A 170 5.23 -3.06 -13.13
N PHE A 171 6.23 -2.35 -12.60
CA PHE A 171 6.11 -0.93 -12.24
C PHE A 171 5.61 -0.10 -13.44
N ALA A 172 4.54 0.66 -13.22
CA ALA A 172 3.92 1.54 -14.21
C ALA A 172 4.10 3.04 -13.87
N GLY A 173 4.34 3.37 -12.61
CA GLY A 173 4.71 4.72 -12.20
C GLY A 173 4.53 4.95 -10.71
N LEU A 174 5.12 6.04 -10.20
CA LEU A 174 5.02 6.45 -8.80
C LEU A 174 4.85 7.96 -8.74
N THR A 175 3.94 8.40 -7.90
CA THR A 175 3.78 9.80 -7.52
C THR A 175 3.98 9.91 -6.02
N LEU A 176 4.91 10.77 -5.61
CA LEU A 176 5.14 11.13 -4.22
C LEU A 176 4.95 12.64 -4.10
N GLN A 177 4.04 13.07 -3.24
CA GLN A 177 3.73 14.48 -3.09
C GLN A 177 3.67 14.84 -1.61
N ARG A 178 4.30 15.94 -1.20
CA ARG A 178 4.10 16.45 0.17
C ARG A 178 2.69 17.03 0.31
N LEU A 179 2.04 16.82 1.45
CA LEU A 179 0.63 17.21 1.62
C LEU A 179 0.39 18.73 1.49
N ASP A 180 1.40 19.54 1.80
CA ASP A 180 1.40 20.99 1.59
C ASP A 180 1.63 21.41 0.11
N LYS A 181 1.80 20.42 -0.79
CA LYS A 181 2.13 20.59 -2.22
C LYS A 181 3.45 21.31 -2.49
N SER A 182 4.30 21.48 -1.48
CA SER A 182 5.61 22.12 -1.62
C SER A 182 6.62 21.25 -2.36
N LEU A 183 6.40 19.94 -2.42
CA LEU A 183 7.24 18.99 -3.16
C LEU A 183 6.36 17.97 -3.90
N SER A 184 6.71 17.68 -5.14
CA SER A 184 6.11 16.64 -5.97
C SER A 184 7.21 15.92 -6.74
N LEU A 185 7.23 14.60 -6.67
CA LEU A 185 8.10 13.71 -7.42
C LEU A 185 7.24 12.74 -8.20
N VAL A 186 7.52 12.63 -9.50
CA VAL A 186 6.87 11.68 -10.40
C VAL A 186 7.96 10.81 -11.01
N LEU A 187 7.76 9.50 -10.96
CA LEU A 187 8.60 8.48 -11.59
C LEU A 187 7.75 7.71 -12.60
N GLU A 188 8.21 7.65 -13.85
CA GLU A 188 7.53 6.92 -14.91
C GLU A 188 8.54 6.09 -15.73
N PRO A 189 8.22 4.81 -16.03
CA PRO A 189 9.06 4.01 -16.90
C PRO A 189 9.01 4.54 -18.34
N LYS A 190 10.18 4.71 -18.95
CA LYS A 190 10.37 5.10 -20.34
C LYS A 190 11.34 4.14 -21.02
N LYS A 191 10.79 3.20 -21.79
CA LYS A 191 11.56 2.10 -22.42
C LYS A 191 12.29 1.27 -21.36
N LYS A 192 13.63 1.39 -21.27
CA LYS A 192 14.49 0.68 -20.32
C LYS A 192 14.99 1.57 -19.17
N THR A 193 14.54 2.82 -19.09
CA THR A 193 14.96 3.77 -18.06
C THR A 193 13.76 4.23 -17.25
N LEU A 194 13.99 4.70 -16.03
CA LEU A 194 12.98 5.36 -15.21
C LEU A 194 13.18 6.86 -15.36
N GLN A 195 12.23 7.56 -15.97
CA GLN A 195 12.26 9.02 -16.02
C GLN A 195 11.72 9.56 -14.70
N PHE A 196 12.40 10.54 -14.12
CA PHE A 196 11.92 11.26 -12.95
C PHE A 196 11.69 12.74 -13.25
N SER A 197 10.69 13.32 -12.58
CA SER A 197 10.47 14.75 -12.52
C SER A 197 10.18 15.14 -11.07
N ALA A 198 11.04 15.98 -10.51
CA ALA A 198 10.87 16.59 -9.20
C ALA A 198 10.56 18.07 -9.37
N ARG A 199 9.55 18.55 -8.64
CA ARG A 199 9.20 19.96 -8.54
C ARG A 199 9.04 20.31 -7.08
N ALA A 200 9.71 21.36 -6.64
CA ALA A 200 9.53 21.92 -5.32
C ALA A 200 9.24 23.42 -5.42
N LYS A 201 8.39 23.93 -4.53
CA LYS A 201 8.06 25.35 -4.44
C LYS A 201 7.90 25.74 -2.98
N ARG A 202 8.61 26.80 -2.55
CA ARG A 202 8.68 27.22 -1.14
C ARG A 202 8.95 26.03 -0.22
N TRP A 203 9.87 25.17 -0.66
CA TRP A 203 10.13 23.90 0.00
C TRP A 203 11.21 24.07 1.04
N VAL A 204 10.91 23.63 2.26
CA VAL A 204 11.89 23.50 3.33
C VAL A 204 12.26 22.02 3.42
N PRO A 205 13.50 21.64 3.09
CA PRO A 205 13.94 20.24 3.14
C PRO A 205 13.87 19.69 4.57
N SER A 206 13.12 18.61 4.77
CA SER A 206 12.77 18.08 6.10
C SER A 206 13.73 16.99 6.62
N LEU A 207 14.99 17.01 6.21
CA LEU A 207 16.02 15.99 6.55
C LEU A 207 17.20 16.63 7.28
N GLY A 208 16.93 17.41 8.32
CA GLY A 208 17.97 18.05 9.14
C GLY A 208 18.72 19.18 8.46
N TYR A 209 18.25 19.59 7.29
CA TYR A 209 18.72 20.78 6.61
C TYR A 209 18.01 22.00 7.20
N SER A 210 18.76 22.81 7.93
CA SER A 210 18.31 24.11 8.46
C SER A 210 18.65 25.27 7.52
N GLY A 211 19.01 24.98 6.27
CA GLY A 211 19.33 26.00 5.28
C GLY A 211 18.11 26.75 4.74
N PRO A 212 18.33 27.68 3.80
CA PRO A 212 17.27 28.54 3.28
C PRO A 212 16.15 27.73 2.61
N THR A 213 14.97 28.34 2.59
CA THR A 213 13.82 27.80 1.84
C THR A 213 14.17 27.80 0.36
N ILE A 214 13.86 26.70 -0.33
CA ILE A 214 14.03 26.61 -1.79
C ILE A 214 12.76 27.17 -2.43
N ASP A 215 12.88 28.33 -3.08
CA ASP A 215 11.73 29.02 -3.67
C ASP A 215 11.17 28.25 -4.84
N THR A 216 12.01 27.85 -5.80
CA THR A 216 11.63 26.90 -6.85
C THR A 216 12.78 25.93 -7.16
N LEU A 217 12.43 24.64 -7.20
CA LEU A 217 13.27 23.57 -7.72
C LEU A 217 12.52 22.87 -8.85
N VAL A 218 13.14 22.73 -10.01
CA VAL A 218 12.67 21.82 -11.05
C VAL A 218 13.84 20.95 -11.46
N ALA A 219 13.69 19.64 -11.29
CA ALA A 219 14.68 18.67 -11.73
C ALA A 219 14.01 17.62 -12.60
N THR A 220 14.62 17.30 -13.74
CA THR A 220 14.24 16.14 -14.54
C THR A 220 15.46 15.31 -14.86
N GLY A 221 15.26 14.02 -15.01
CA GLY A 221 16.34 13.12 -15.37
C GLY A 221 15.88 11.69 -15.58
N THR A 222 16.85 10.81 -15.67
CA THR A 222 16.64 9.38 -15.87
C THR A 222 17.47 8.57 -14.88
N TRP A 223 16.89 7.50 -14.38
CA TRP A 223 17.58 6.48 -13.61
C TRP A 223 17.67 5.21 -14.44
N ALA A 224 18.89 4.74 -14.70
CA ALA A 224 19.16 3.49 -15.39
C ALA A 224 20.34 2.77 -14.71
N SER A 225 20.22 1.45 -14.50
CA SER A 225 21.33 0.61 -14.00
C SER A 225 21.99 1.11 -12.71
N GLY A 226 21.22 1.68 -11.78
CA GLY A 226 21.77 2.22 -10.52
C GLY A 226 22.35 3.63 -10.64
N GLU A 227 22.46 4.19 -11.84
CA GLU A 227 22.99 5.53 -12.09
C GLU A 227 21.84 6.54 -12.27
N LEU A 228 21.92 7.64 -11.52
CA LEU A 228 21.01 8.77 -11.63
C LEU A 228 21.63 9.83 -12.54
N ARG A 229 21.00 10.05 -13.70
CA ARG A 229 21.38 11.11 -14.62
C ARG A 229 20.39 12.26 -14.50
N ILE A 230 20.89 13.45 -14.16
CA ILE A 230 20.09 14.67 -14.13
C ILE A 230 20.20 15.34 -15.50
N ASP A 231 19.07 15.51 -16.19
CA ASP A 231 19.02 16.11 -17.53
C ASP A 231 18.81 17.63 -17.47
N ASP A 232 18.00 18.11 -16.53
CA ASP A 232 17.78 19.54 -16.28
C ASP A 232 17.63 19.78 -14.77
N LEU A 233 18.25 20.83 -14.27
CA LEU A 233 18.17 21.27 -12.87
C LEU A 233 18.09 22.79 -12.84
N ARG A 234 16.96 23.30 -12.34
CA ARG A 234 16.73 24.73 -12.15
C ARG A 234 16.46 25.00 -10.68
N LEU A 235 17.24 25.91 -10.12
CA LEU A 235 17.11 26.43 -8.77
C LEU A 235 16.98 27.95 -8.85
N SER A 236 15.94 28.50 -8.24
CA SER A 236 15.75 29.95 -8.06
C SER A 236 15.30 30.22 -6.66
#